data_AF-A0A957CE98-F1
#
_entry.id   AF-A0A957CE98-F1
#
_cell.length_a   1.000
_cell.length_b   1.000
_cell.length_c   1.000
_cell.angle_alpha   90.00
_cell.angle_beta   90.00
_cell.angle_gamma   90.00
#
_symmetry.space_group_name_H-M   'P 1'
#
loop_
_entity.id
_entity.type
_entity.pdbx_description
1 polymer ?
#
loop_
_entity_poly.entity_id
_entity_poly.type
_entity_poly.pdbx_seq_one_letter_code
_entity_poly.pdbx_strand_id
1 'polypeptide(L)' 'NEVSAWMNLPLWVGSEAPGFNLVNCDKAFADGLVIRPLAETVRDTLTWQVTRPADHEWRAGISREREAELLQKWHNR' A
#
# COMPACT_ATOMS: atom_id res chain seq x y z
N ASN A 1 14.80 3.75 -14.17
CA ASN A 1 14.04 2.65 -13.54
C ASN A 1 12.54 2.69 -13.81
N GLU A 2 11.95 3.76 -14.40
CA GLU A 2 10.51 3.82 -14.73
C GLU A 2 9.59 3.49 -13.53
N VAL A 3 10.00 3.95 -12.36
CA VAL A 3 9.23 3.89 -11.12
C VAL A 3 8.62 5.28 -10.93
N SER A 4 7.31 5.36 -10.75
CA SER A 4 6.56 6.62 -10.59
C SER A 4 5.51 6.49 -9.50
N ALA A 5 5.09 7.61 -8.92
CA ALA A 5 4.07 7.61 -7.87
C ALA A 5 2.83 6.89 -8.43
N TRP A 6 2.13 6.15 -7.56
CA TRP A 6 0.95 5.35 -7.93
C TRP A 6 1.21 4.14 -8.85
N MET A 7 2.45 3.85 -9.23
CA MET A 7 2.80 2.74 -10.13
C MET A 7 3.90 1.86 -9.54
N ASN A 8 3.75 0.54 -9.67
CA ASN A 8 4.80 -0.47 -9.45
C ASN A 8 5.46 -0.51 -8.06
N LEU A 9 5.10 0.32 -7.09
CA LEU A 9 5.61 0.28 -5.73
C LEU A 9 4.47 0.41 -4.73
N PRO A 10 4.69 0.02 -3.46
CA PRO A 10 3.80 0.42 -2.37
C PRO A 10 3.51 1.92 -2.46
N LEU A 11 2.26 2.29 -2.18
CA LEU A 11 1.77 3.66 -2.32
C LEU A 11 2.76 4.65 -1.69
N TRP A 12 3.32 5.53 -2.52
CA TRP A 12 3.96 6.76 -2.08
C TRP A 12 3.26 7.93 -2.75
N VAL A 13 3.10 8.99 -1.96
CA VAL A 13 2.47 10.23 -2.39
C VAL A 13 3.55 11.28 -2.43
N GLY A 14 3.80 11.84 -3.61
CA GLY A 14 4.77 12.91 -3.76
C GLY A 14 4.17 14.27 -3.36
N SER A 15 4.99 15.31 -3.48
CA SER A 15 4.62 16.68 -3.13
C SER A 15 3.49 17.27 -3.98
N GLU A 16 3.14 16.63 -5.10
CA GLU A 16 2.02 16.99 -5.97
C GLU A 16 0.64 16.84 -5.31
N ALA A 17 0.53 16.05 -4.23
CA ALA A 17 -0.73 15.84 -3.51
C ALA A 17 -0.57 16.14 -2.00
N PRO A 18 -0.32 17.41 -1.62
CA PRO A 18 0.03 17.78 -0.24
C PRO A 18 -1.08 17.49 0.78
N GLY A 19 -2.34 17.46 0.34
CA GLY A 19 -3.50 17.21 1.21
C GLY A 19 -3.76 15.73 1.50
N PHE A 20 -3.10 14.78 0.82
CA PHE A 20 -3.46 13.37 0.87
C PHE A 20 -3.38 12.78 2.29
N ASN A 21 -2.36 13.18 3.06
CA ASN A 21 -2.16 12.74 4.44
C ASN A 21 -2.71 13.72 5.48
N LEU A 22 -3.42 14.78 5.05
CA LEU A 22 -3.91 15.87 5.92
C LEU A 22 -5.44 15.94 5.97
N VAL A 23 -6.13 14.86 5.59
CA VAL A 23 -7.60 14.80 5.60
C VAL A 23 -8.09 14.91 7.04
N ASN A 24 -8.88 15.96 7.31
CA ASN A 24 -9.53 16.16 8.61
C ASN A 24 -10.71 15.20 8.75
N CYS A 25 -10.71 14.42 9.84
CA CYS A 25 -11.74 13.43 10.14
C CYS A 25 -12.60 13.80 11.36
N ASP A 26 -12.52 15.04 11.85
CA ASP A 26 -13.15 15.47 13.11
C ASP A 26 -14.67 15.30 13.09
N LYS A 27 -15.30 15.54 11.93
CA LYS A 27 -16.75 15.32 11.77
C LYS A 27 -17.14 13.86 12.01
N ALA A 28 -16.35 12.91 11.49
CA ALA A 28 -16.64 11.50 11.67
C ALA A 28 -16.44 11.07 13.14
N PHE A 29 -15.42 11.60 13.80
CA PHE A 29 -15.21 11.37 15.23
C PHE A 29 -16.32 11.98 16.09
N ALA A 30 -16.80 13.18 15.74
CA ALA A 30 -17.94 13.81 16.41
C ALA A 30 -19.24 12.99 16.28
N ASP A 31 -19.41 12.29 15.16
CA ASP A 31 -20.52 11.36 14.92
C ASP A 31 -20.29 9.96 15.53
N GLY A 32 -19.22 9.77 16.31
CA GLY A 32 -18.96 8.56 17.08
C GLY A 32 -18.08 7.51 16.40
N LEU A 33 -17.43 7.84 15.28
CA LEU A 33 -16.44 6.94 14.67
C LEU A 33 -15.27 6.69 15.64
N VAL A 34 -14.81 5.44 15.71
CA VAL A 34 -13.60 5.06 16.44
C VAL A 34 -12.60 4.40 15.49
N ILE A 35 -11.32 4.71 15.65
CA ILE A 35 -10.25 4.08 14.86
C ILE A 35 -9.90 2.74 15.47
N ARG A 36 -9.96 1.69 14.63
CA ARG A 36 -9.48 0.36 14.98
C ARG A 36 -7.96 0.39 15.25
N PRO A 37 -7.45 -0.29 16.30
CA PRO A 37 -6.02 -0.42 16.51
C PRO A 37 -5.31 -0.98 15.27
N LEU A 38 -4.20 -0.36 14.88
CA LEU A 38 -3.46 -0.75 13.67
C LEU A 38 -3.06 -2.23 13.67
N ALA A 39 -2.63 -2.75 14.82
CA ALA A 39 -2.24 -4.16 14.97
C ALA A 39 -3.41 -5.12 14.67
N GLU A 40 -4.64 -4.72 14.96
CA GLU A 40 -5.84 -5.49 14.67
C GLU A 40 -6.14 -5.48 13.16
N THR A 41 -6.08 -4.30 12.53
CA THR A 41 -6.21 -4.16 11.08
C THR A 41 -5.19 -5.01 10.32
N VAL A 42 -3.92 -4.99 10.73
CA VAL A 42 -2.85 -5.78 10.10
C VAL A 42 -3.13 -7.28 10.24
N ARG A 43 -3.49 -7.74 11.44
CA ARG A 43 -3.76 -9.16 11.71
C ARG A 43 -4.92 -9.69 10.88
N ASP A 44 -6.01 -8.94 10.82
CA ASP A 44 -7.18 -9.33 10.05
C ASP A 44 -6.92 -9.32 8.56
N THR A 45 -6.20 -8.32 8.07
CA THR A 45 -5.82 -8.24 6.65
C THR A 45 -4.96 -9.43 6.27
N LEU A 46 -4.00 -9.82 7.12
CA LEU A 46 -3.17 -11.01 6.89
C LEU A 46 -3.99 -12.30 6.97
N THR A 47 -4.91 -12.41 7.94
CA THR A 47 -5.78 -13.58 8.09
C THR A 47 -6.69 -13.76 6.89
N TRP A 48 -7.25 -12.67 6.37
CA TRP A 48 -8.01 -12.69 5.12
C TRP A 48 -7.13 -12.97 3.91
N GLN A 49 -5.92 -12.42 3.86
CA GLN A 49 -5.00 -12.63 2.75
C GLN A 49 -4.69 -14.11 2.53
N VAL A 50 -4.50 -14.89 3.60
CA VAL A 50 -4.18 -16.32 3.50
C VAL A 50 -5.36 -17.18 3.06
N THR A 51 -6.60 -16.67 3.05
CA THR A 51 -7.75 -17.42 2.54
C THR A 51 -7.87 -17.37 1.02
N ARG A 52 -7.00 -16.62 0.33
CA ARG A 52 -7.02 -16.53 -1.13
C ARG A 52 -6.50 -17.84 -1.78
N PRO A 53 -7.01 -18.17 -2.98
CA PRO A 53 -6.45 -19.26 -3.78
C PRO A 53 -4.96 -19.05 -4.09
N ALA A 54 -4.22 -20.15 -4.22
CA ALA A 54 -2.78 -20.12 -4.53
C ALA A 54 -2.47 -19.56 -5.93
N ASP A 55 -3.44 -19.66 -6.84
CA ASP A 55 -3.41 -19.15 -8.21
C ASP A 55 -4.02 -17.74 -8.34
N HIS A 56 -4.10 -16.99 -7.24
CA HIS A 56 -4.62 -15.63 -7.26
C HIS A 56 -3.71 -14.68 -8.04
N GLU A 57 -4.21 -14.22 -9.19
CA GLU A 57 -3.57 -13.21 -10.03
C GLU A 57 -3.87 -11.79 -9.52
N TRP A 58 -2.82 -11.04 -9.18
CA TRP A 58 -2.94 -9.66 -8.71
C TRP A 58 -3.12 -8.68 -9.88
N ARG A 59 -4.18 -7.89 -9.85
CA ARG A 59 -4.44 -6.84 -10.85
C ARG A 59 -3.60 -5.57 -10.66
N ALA A 60 -3.00 -5.41 -9.48
CA ALA A 60 -2.24 -4.24 -9.09
C ALA A 60 -1.06 -4.66 -8.21
N GLY A 61 0.04 -3.93 -8.33
CA GLY A 61 1.30 -4.24 -7.64
C GLY A 61 2.44 -4.45 -8.63
N ILE A 62 3.61 -4.79 -8.08
CA ILE A 62 4.80 -5.13 -8.87
C ILE A 62 4.89 -6.63 -9.05
N SER A 63 5.26 -7.09 -10.25
CA SER A 63 5.60 -8.50 -10.45
C SER A 63 6.93 -8.82 -9.76
N ARG A 64 7.12 -10.08 -9.38
CA ARG A 64 8.37 -10.54 -8.73
C ARG A 64 9.58 -10.30 -9.62
N GLU A 65 9.41 -10.46 -10.93
CA GLU A 65 10.46 -10.28 -11.94
C GLU A 65 10.88 -8.81 -12.04
N ARG A 66 9.91 -7.89 -12.08
CA ARG A 66 10.20 -6.44 -12.11
C ARG A 66 10.84 -5.97 -10.81
N GLU A 67 10.38 -6.48 -9.66
CA GLU A 67 10.99 -6.18 -8.37
C GLU A 67 12.46 -6.63 -8.34
N ALA A 68 12.75 -7.87 -8.74
CA ALA A 68 14.10 -8.40 -8.80
C ALA A 68 15.01 -7.59 -9.74
N GLU A 69 14.51 -7.21 -10.92
CA GLU A 69 15.24 -6.35 -11.88
C GLU A 69 15.62 -5.00 -11.25
N LEU A 70 14.68 -4.35 -10.56
CA LEU A 70 14.89 -3.06 -9.92
C LEU A 70 15.88 -3.15 -8.76
N LEU A 71 15.80 -4.20 -7.93
CA LEU A 71 16.74 -4.45 -6.84
C LEU A 71 18.15 -4.67 -7.36
N GLN A 72 18.32 -5.46 -8.43
CA GLN A 72 19.64 -5.68 -9.05
C GLN A 72 20.23 -4.37 -9.58
N LYS A 73 19.42 -3.53 -10.23
CA LYS A 73 19.85 -2.21 -10.72
C LYS A 73 20.24 -1.26 -9.60
N TRP A 74 19.54 -1.31 -8.47
CA TRP A 74 19.92 -0.53 -7.29
C TRP A 74 21.25 -1.05 -6.73
N HIS A 75 21.38 -2.33 -6.40
CA HIS A 75 22.63 -2.83 -5.81
C HIS A 75 23.91 -2.63 -6.66
N ASN A 76 23.78 -2.47 -7.98
CA ASN A 76 24.90 -2.20 -8.89
C ASN A 76 25.18 -0.70 -9.14
N ARG A 77 24.57 0.20 -8.36
CA ARG A 77 24.69 1.65 -8.49
C ARG A 77 25.67 2.21 -7.45
#